data_AF-A0A150R205-F1
#
_entry.id   AF-A0A150R205-F1
#
_cell.length_a   1.000
_cell.length_b   1.000
_cell.length_c   1.000
_cell.angle_alpha   90.00
_cell.angle_beta   90.00
_cell.angle_gamma   90.00
#
_symmetry.space_group_name_H-M   'P 1'
#
loop_
_entity.id
_entity.type
_entity.pdbx_description
1 polymer ?
#
loop_
_entity_poly.entity_id
_entity_poly.type
_entity_poly.pdbx_seq_one_letter_code
_entity_poly.pdbx_strand_id
1 'polypeptide(L)'
;MVMPRPMSVFIDFQGDEAALVDVLAEVLGRSLVREDLDVGTIHRCRLLDTEVVLLGDHGLEDDCGIRFTAYRYQLQLTAFDVGMRISGYDRLYESMAVFLAERLCARLASRTEVVANLQRTVAVFGAGAETTERTGSAMDPERHVPMERKEQ
;
A
#
# COMPACT_ATOMS: atom_id res chain seq x y z
N MET A 1 -14.21 0.99 18.08
CA MET A 1 -13.00 1.80 17.78
C MET A 1 -12.55 1.39 16.39
N VAL A 2 -12.32 2.34 15.47
CA VAL A 2 -11.95 2.00 14.08
C VAL A 2 -10.44 1.92 14.01
N MET A 3 -9.90 0.72 13.74
CA MET A 3 -8.48 0.55 13.49
C MET A 3 -8.10 1.27 12.18
N PRO A 4 -6.90 1.88 12.09
CA PRO A 4 -6.39 2.34 10.81
C PRO A 4 -6.36 1.16 9.86
N ARG A 5 -6.69 1.46 8.61
CA ARG A 5 -6.55 0.47 7.56
C ARG A 5 -5.06 0.13 7.40
N PRO A 6 -4.69 -1.16 7.40
CA PRO A 6 -3.30 -1.53 7.14
C PRO A 6 -2.88 -0.98 5.78
N MET A 7 -1.66 -0.47 5.72
CA MET A 7 -1.05 0.00 4.48
C MET A 7 -0.05 -1.05 4.02
N SER A 8 0.02 -1.27 2.71
CA SER A 8 1.01 -2.17 2.12
C SER A 8 1.78 -1.44 1.04
N VAL A 9 3.09 -1.65 1.01
CA VAL A 9 3.96 -1.25 -0.09
C VAL A 9 4.44 -2.52 -0.77
N PHE A 10 4.05 -2.70 -2.01
CA PHE A 10 4.49 -3.78 -2.88
C PHE A 10 5.74 -3.35 -3.63
N ILE A 11 6.73 -4.23 -3.70
CA ILE A 11 8.08 -3.91 -4.18
C ILE A 11 8.50 -4.95 -5.23
N ASP A 12 8.68 -4.48 -6.47
CA ASP A 12 9.19 -5.28 -7.59
C ASP A 12 10.71 -5.17 -7.60
N PHE A 13 11.32 -5.89 -6.66
CA PHE A 13 12.77 -5.96 -6.54
C PHE A 13 13.25 -7.36 -6.93
N GLN A 14 14.10 -7.42 -7.94
CA GLN A 14 14.65 -8.67 -8.47
C GLN A 14 15.98 -9.07 -7.82
N GLY A 15 16.50 -8.24 -6.89
CA GLY A 15 17.72 -8.52 -6.16
C GLY A 15 17.51 -9.44 -4.95
N ASP A 16 18.58 -9.61 -4.17
CA ASP A 16 18.59 -10.43 -2.97
C ASP A 16 17.81 -9.77 -1.81
N GLU A 17 17.10 -10.58 -1.03
CA GLU A 17 16.29 -10.12 0.09
C GLU A 17 17.14 -9.40 1.14
N ALA A 18 18.37 -9.84 1.38
CA ALA A 18 19.28 -9.17 2.31
C ALA A 18 19.57 -7.72 1.91
N ALA A 19 19.77 -7.46 0.60
CA ALA A 19 19.98 -6.10 0.10
C ALA A 19 18.74 -5.21 0.28
N LEU A 20 17.54 -5.78 0.12
CA LEU A 20 16.29 -5.07 0.40
C LEU A 20 16.17 -4.74 1.90
N VAL A 21 16.48 -5.68 2.79
CA VAL A 21 16.46 -5.49 4.24
C VAL A 21 17.45 -4.42 4.67
N ASP A 22 18.66 -4.40 4.11
CA ASP A 22 19.67 -3.37 4.40
C ASP A 22 19.19 -1.97 4.01
N VAL A 23 18.61 -1.83 2.81
CA VAL A 23 18.04 -0.55 2.35
C VAL A 23 16.87 -0.13 3.23
N LEU A 24 15.98 -1.05 3.60
CA LEU A 24 14.88 -0.78 4.52
C LEU A 24 15.39 -0.30 5.88
N ALA A 25 16.40 -0.96 6.43
CA ALA A 25 17.00 -0.59 7.71
C ALA A 25 17.60 0.82 7.64
N GLU A 26 18.25 1.18 6.54
CA GLU A 26 18.79 2.52 6.32
C GLU A 26 17.69 3.59 6.22
N VAL A 27 16.64 3.33 5.43
CA VAL A 27 15.51 4.28 5.27
C VAL A 27 14.75 4.48 6.58
N LEU A 28 14.55 3.41 7.34
CA LEU A 28 13.86 3.43 8.63
C LEU A 28 14.74 3.95 9.77
N GLY A 29 16.07 4.01 9.58
CA GLY A 29 17.04 4.31 10.63
C GLY A 29 17.07 3.26 11.74
N ARG A 30 16.61 2.02 11.46
CA ARG A 30 16.48 0.94 12.44
C ARG A 30 16.59 -0.42 11.78
N SER A 31 17.40 -1.30 12.36
CA SER A 31 17.52 -2.69 11.90
C SER A 31 16.20 -3.46 12.05
N LEU A 32 15.94 -4.34 11.09
CA LEU A 32 14.84 -5.29 11.15
C LEU A 32 15.33 -6.59 11.81
N VAL A 33 14.46 -7.21 12.59
CA VAL A 33 14.66 -8.51 13.21
C VAL A 33 14.06 -9.56 12.30
N ARG A 34 14.88 -10.54 11.90
CA ARG A 34 14.43 -11.72 11.17
C ARG A 34 13.71 -12.67 12.10
N GLU A 35 12.56 -13.17 11.66
CA GLU A 35 11.79 -14.20 12.35
C GLU A 35 11.37 -15.28 11.36
N ASP A 36 11.72 -16.53 11.64
CA ASP A 36 11.32 -17.67 10.85
C ASP A 36 10.02 -18.24 11.44
N LEU A 37 8.94 -18.23 10.65
CA LEU A 37 7.63 -18.76 11.00
C LEU A 37 7.36 -20.04 10.19
N ASP A 38 6.36 -20.81 10.60
CA ASP A 38 5.93 -22.03 9.87
C ASP A 38 5.48 -21.71 8.43
N VAL A 39 5.04 -20.48 8.19
CA VAL A 39 4.54 -19.99 6.89
C VAL A 39 5.60 -19.25 6.07
N GLY A 40 6.80 -19.08 6.59
CA GLY A 40 7.90 -18.38 5.91
C GLY A 40 8.69 -17.44 6.81
N THR A 41 9.67 -16.76 6.21
CA THR A 41 10.53 -15.80 6.90
C THR A 41 9.93 -14.40 6.80
N ILE A 42 9.93 -13.67 7.92
CA ILE A 42 9.60 -12.25 7.96
C ILE A 42 10.76 -11.44 8.51
N HIS A 43 10.81 -10.16 8.14
CA HIS A 43 11.70 -9.19 8.80
C HIS A 43 10.85 -8.07 9.37
N ARG A 44 10.94 -7.83 10.68
CA ARG A 44 10.09 -6.84 11.34
C ARG A 44 10.87 -5.81 12.14
N CYS A 45 10.37 -4.60 12.19
CA CYS A 45 10.81 -3.61 13.17
C CYS A 45 9.60 -2.87 13.75
N ARG A 46 9.82 -2.31 14.94
CA ARG A 46 8.81 -1.47 15.60
C ARG A 46 9.28 -0.04 15.59
N LEU A 47 8.43 0.85 15.10
CA LEU A 47 8.52 2.28 15.28
C LEU A 47 7.63 2.68 16.46
N LEU A 48 7.47 4.00 16.71
CA LEU A 48 6.79 4.51 17.90
C LEU A 48 5.39 3.91 18.10
N ASP A 49 4.54 3.96 17.07
CA ASP A 49 3.18 3.43 17.11
C ASP A 49 2.88 2.45 15.96
N THR A 50 3.89 2.07 15.18
CA THR A 50 3.74 1.30 13.95
C THR A 50 4.67 0.10 13.97
N GLU A 51 4.14 -1.07 13.62
CA GLU A 51 4.93 -2.24 13.24
C GLU A 51 5.09 -2.26 11.72
N VAL A 52 6.33 -2.45 11.28
CA VAL A 52 6.69 -2.61 9.88
C VAL A 52 7.17 -4.03 9.68
N VAL A 53 6.54 -4.76 8.77
CA VAL A 53 6.84 -6.17 8.48
C VAL A 53 7.09 -6.33 6.99
N LEU A 54 8.27 -6.83 6.64
CA LEU A 54 8.60 -7.30 5.30
C LEU A 54 8.26 -8.79 5.20
N LEU A 55 7.43 -9.11 4.22
CA LEU A 55 7.05 -10.45 3.82
C LEU A 55 7.74 -10.76 2.49
N GLY A 56 8.48 -11.86 2.44
CA GLY A 56 8.91 -12.48 1.19
C GLY A 56 7.84 -13.44 0.69
N ASP A 57 7.49 -13.37 -0.60
CA ASP A 57 6.45 -14.20 -1.23
C ASP A 57 5.12 -14.18 -0.45
N HIS A 58 4.38 -13.08 -0.60
CA HIS A 58 3.17 -12.79 0.18
C HIS A 58 1.94 -13.64 -0.21
N GLY A 59 2.03 -14.47 -1.25
CA GLY A 59 0.96 -15.41 -1.64
C GLY A 59 -0.37 -14.77 -2.06
N LEU A 60 -0.37 -13.50 -2.50
CA LEU A 60 -1.58 -12.82 -2.97
C LEU A 60 -1.73 -13.02 -4.48
N GLU A 61 -2.96 -13.32 -4.90
CA GLU A 61 -3.36 -13.34 -6.31
C GLU A 61 -3.73 -11.93 -6.78
N ASP A 62 -3.64 -11.68 -8.09
CA ASP A 62 -4.08 -10.41 -8.69
C ASP A 62 -5.57 -10.17 -8.44
N ASP A 63 -5.93 -9.00 -7.90
CA ASP A 63 -7.30 -8.65 -7.55
C ASP A 63 -7.55 -7.14 -7.67
N CYS A 64 -8.81 -6.75 -7.89
CA CYS A 64 -9.25 -5.35 -7.92
C CYS A 64 -8.45 -4.42 -8.85
N GLY A 65 -7.90 -4.97 -9.96
CA GLY A 65 -7.08 -4.24 -10.91
C GLY A 65 -5.62 -4.05 -10.51
N ILE A 66 -5.19 -4.67 -9.40
CA ILE A 66 -3.83 -4.62 -8.87
C ILE A 66 -3.13 -5.95 -9.19
N ARG A 67 -1.94 -5.88 -9.79
CA ARG A 67 -1.14 -7.05 -10.16
C ARG A 67 -0.19 -7.45 -9.04
N PHE A 68 -0.71 -7.95 -7.92
CA PHE A 68 0.09 -8.33 -6.76
C PHE A 68 1.17 -9.37 -7.11
N THR A 69 0.89 -10.29 -8.03
CA THR A 69 1.85 -11.31 -8.47
C THR A 69 3.09 -10.76 -9.17
N ALA A 70 3.06 -9.51 -9.63
CA ALA A 70 4.22 -8.83 -10.20
C ALA A 70 5.20 -8.30 -9.14
N TYR A 71 4.84 -8.34 -7.87
CA TYR A 71 5.65 -7.82 -6.77
C TYR A 71 6.04 -8.98 -5.85
N ARG A 72 7.34 -9.27 -5.74
CA ARG A 72 7.80 -10.39 -4.90
C ARG A 72 7.67 -10.10 -3.41
N TYR A 73 7.84 -8.83 -3.02
CA TYR A 73 7.93 -8.43 -1.63
C TYR A 73 6.78 -7.50 -1.24
N GLN A 74 6.26 -7.70 -0.03
CA GLN A 74 5.27 -6.83 0.59
C GLN A 74 5.81 -6.26 1.90
N LEU A 75 5.80 -4.95 2.02
CA LEU A 75 6.03 -4.25 3.28
C LEU A 75 4.69 -3.84 3.87
N GLN A 76 4.29 -4.44 4.97
CA GLN A 76 3.07 -4.12 5.69
C GLN A 76 3.35 -3.15 6.83
N LEU A 77 2.53 -2.11 6.93
CA LEU A 77 2.56 -1.13 8.00
C LEU A 77 1.26 -1.27 8.80
N THR A 78 1.40 -1.66 10.06
CA THR A 78 0.29 -1.89 10.98
C THR A 78 0.44 -0.98 12.18
N ALA A 79 -0.57 -0.15 12.45
CA ALA A 79 -0.60 0.64 13.66
C ALA A 79 -0.86 -0.23 14.89
N PHE A 80 -0.21 0.08 16.00
CA PHE A 80 -0.63 -0.41 17.30
C PHE A 80 -1.92 0.30 17.74
N ASP A 81 -2.85 -0.48 18.30
CA ASP A 81 -4.07 0.05 18.90
C ASP A 81 -3.78 0.57 20.31
N VAL A 82 -3.17 1.76 20.38
CA VAL A 82 -2.84 2.45 21.63
C VAL A 82 -3.65 3.73 21.78
N GLY A 83 -4.91 3.58 22.18
CA GLY A 83 -5.72 4.66 22.77
C GLY A 83 -6.49 5.55 21.79
N MET A 84 -6.82 6.78 22.23
CA MET A 84 -7.62 7.72 21.43
C MET A 84 -6.87 8.15 20.17
N ARG A 85 -7.41 7.80 19.01
CA ARG A 85 -6.85 8.20 17.72
C ARG A 85 -7.34 9.58 17.31
N ILE A 86 -6.40 10.40 16.86
CA ILE A 86 -6.69 11.72 16.28
C ILE A 86 -6.86 11.52 14.77
N SER A 87 -7.80 12.24 14.16
CA SER A 87 -8.12 12.13 12.72
C SER A 87 -6.93 12.35 11.78
N GLY A 88 -5.85 13.00 12.25
CA GLY A 88 -4.62 13.20 11.48
C GLY A 88 -3.73 11.97 11.35
N TYR A 89 -3.93 10.93 12.16
CA TYR A 89 -3.05 9.76 12.14
C TYR A 89 -3.18 8.98 10.84
N ASP A 90 -4.37 8.70 10.33
CA ASP A 90 -4.51 7.91 9.09
C ASP A 90 -3.77 8.55 7.91
N ARG A 91 -3.79 9.89 7.80
CA ARG A 91 -3.01 10.62 6.79
C ARG A 91 -1.50 10.51 7.02
N LEU A 92 -1.06 10.52 8.27
CA LEU A 92 0.35 10.34 8.61
C LEU A 92 0.84 8.93 8.23
N TYR A 93 0.02 7.90 8.48
CA TYR A 93 0.32 6.52 8.09
C TYR A 93 0.38 6.36 6.57
N GLU A 94 -0.57 6.92 5.84
CA GLU A 94 -0.55 6.93 4.37
C GLU A 94 0.70 7.66 3.85
N SER A 95 1.01 8.83 4.42
CA SER A 95 2.20 9.61 4.05
C SER A 95 3.50 8.85 4.33
N MET A 96 3.56 8.09 5.42
CA MET A 96 4.71 7.24 5.76
C MET A 96 4.87 6.10 4.74
N ALA A 97 3.78 5.43 4.37
CA ALA A 97 3.83 4.36 3.36
C ALA A 97 4.28 4.90 2.00
N VAL A 98 3.75 6.05 1.59
CA VAL A 98 4.15 6.77 0.37
C VAL A 98 5.62 7.16 0.40
N PHE A 99 6.08 7.76 1.51
CA PHE A 99 7.49 8.12 1.69
C PHE A 99 8.42 6.92 1.59
N LEU A 100 8.08 5.81 2.26
CA LEU A 100 8.87 4.59 2.20
C LEU A 100 8.93 4.02 0.79
N ALA A 101 7.79 3.96 0.10
CA ALA A 101 7.70 3.48 -1.27
C ALA A 101 8.57 4.30 -2.24
N GLU A 102 8.53 5.63 -2.14
CA GLU A 102 9.35 6.54 -2.94
C GLU A 102 10.84 6.34 -2.67
N ARG A 103 11.23 6.26 -1.38
CA ARG A 103 12.63 6.05 -0.99
C ARG A 103 13.17 4.70 -1.47
N LEU A 104 12.38 3.64 -1.35
CA LEU A 104 12.75 2.31 -1.82
C LEU A 104 12.89 2.27 -3.33
N CYS A 105 11.93 2.85 -4.07
CA CYS A 105 12.01 2.98 -5.52
C CYS A 105 13.31 3.68 -5.96
N ALA A 106 13.65 4.81 -5.33
CA ALA A 106 14.86 5.55 -5.65
C ALA A 106 16.15 4.79 -5.30
N ARG A 107 16.19 4.10 -4.17
CA ARG A 107 17.39 3.38 -3.67
C ARG A 107 17.66 2.08 -4.43
N LEU A 108 16.60 1.36 -4.77
CA LEU A 108 16.68 0.02 -5.37
C LEU A 108 16.52 0.03 -6.89
N ALA A 109 16.23 1.20 -7.48
CA ALA A 109 15.81 1.34 -8.87
C ALA A 109 14.65 0.38 -9.24
N SER A 110 13.74 0.14 -8.28
CA SER A 110 12.63 -0.79 -8.39
C SER A 110 11.30 -0.07 -8.58
N ARG A 111 10.29 -0.79 -9.07
CA ARG A 111 8.90 -0.30 -9.05
C ARG A 111 8.29 -0.59 -7.68
N THR A 112 7.54 0.37 -7.13
CA THR A 112 6.78 0.20 -5.90
C THR A 112 5.33 0.64 -6.07
N GLU A 113 4.42 0.00 -5.33
CA GLU A 113 2.99 0.34 -5.33
C GLU A 113 2.45 0.36 -3.91
N VAL A 114 1.75 1.44 -3.54
CA VAL A 114 1.17 1.64 -2.22
C VAL A 114 -0.32 1.33 -2.29
N VAL A 115 -0.80 0.46 -1.41
CA VAL A 115 -2.19 0.03 -1.37
C VAL A 115 -2.74 0.19 0.05
N ALA A 116 -3.93 0.77 0.15
CA ALA A 116 -4.69 0.88 1.39
C ALA A 116 -5.67 -0.29 1.52
N ASN A 117 -5.57 -1.04 2.62
CA ASN A 117 -6.47 -2.16 2.95
C ASN A 117 -6.62 -3.23 1.84
N LEU A 118 -5.61 -3.41 0.99
CA LEU A 118 -5.66 -4.28 -0.20
C LEU A 118 -6.81 -3.98 -1.19
N GLN A 119 -7.52 -2.86 -1.01
CA GLN A 119 -8.73 -2.52 -1.76
C GLN A 119 -8.54 -1.33 -2.70
N ARG A 120 -7.51 -0.51 -2.47
CA ARG A 120 -7.30 0.74 -3.19
C ARG A 120 -5.82 1.05 -3.36
N THR A 121 -5.38 1.22 -4.61
CA THR A 121 -4.08 1.82 -4.92
C THR A 121 -4.07 3.29 -4.54
N VAL A 122 -3.00 3.69 -3.85
CA VAL A 122 -2.75 5.05 -3.35
C VAL A 122 -1.66 5.74 -4.17
N ALA A 123 -0.59 5.03 -4.53
CA ALA A 123 0.53 5.58 -5.30
C ALA A 123 1.32 4.48 -6.03
N VAL A 124 1.99 4.84 -7.12
CA VAL A 124 2.89 3.97 -7.89
C VAL A 124 4.17 4.75 -8.22
N PHE A 125 5.33 4.11 -8.07
CA PHE A 125 6.65 4.70 -8.34
C PHE A 125 7.50 3.76 -9.21
N GLY A 126 8.35 4.31 -10.09
CA GLY A 126 9.30 3.56 -10.93
C GLY A 126 8.97 3.56 -12.44
N ALA A 127 9.82 2.90 -13.24
CA ALA A 127 9.66 2.85 -14.70
C ALA A 127 8.43 2.00 -15.08
N GLY A 128 7.40 2.64 -15.62
CA GLY A 128 6.10 2.01 -15.92
C GLY A 128 4.91 2.49 -15.07
N ALA A 129 5.03 3.63 -14.39
CA ALA A 129 3.94 4.27 -13.63
C ALA A 129 2.83 4.90 -14.51
N GLU A 130 2.89 4.77 -15.84
CA GLU A 130 1.75 5.02 -16.71
C GLU A 130 0.99 3.70 -16.89
N THR A 131 -0.12 3.53 -16.17
CA THR A 131 -1.47 3.20 -16.68
C THR A 131 -2.37 2.94 -15.48
N THR A 132 -3.01 3.98 -14.95
CA THR A 132 -4.35 3.83 -14.39
C THR A 132 -5.13 5.04 -14.87
N GLU A 133 -5.84 4.81 -15.97
CA GLU A 133 -6.64 5.81 -16.65
C GLU A 133 -7.66 6.43 -15.71
N ARG A 134 -7.88 7.72 -15.97
CA ARG A 134 -9.07 8.47 -15.60
C ARG A 134 -10.33 7.72 -16.07
N THR A 135 -11.12 7.24 -15.13
CA THR A 135 -12.58 7.10 -15.26
C THR A 135 -13.19 7.40 -13.90
N GLY A 136 -13.91 8.49 -13.66
CA GLY A 136 -14.26 9.66 -14.44
C GLY A 136 -14.90 10.64 -13.47
N SER A 137 -14.50 11.91 -13.52
CA SER A 137 -15.23 13.01 -12.89
C SER A 137 -15.83 13.83 -14.02
N ALA A 138 -17.15 13.84 -14.14
CA ALA A 138 -17.94 14.98 -14.61
C ALA A 138 -19.44 14.65 -14.53
N MET A 139 -20.18 15.55 -13.91
CA MET A 139 -21.64 15.64 -13.90
C MET A 139 -22.22 15.88 -15.31
N ASP A 140 -23.45 15.39 -15.49
CA ASP A 140 -24.63 15.89 -16.23
C ASP A 140 -24.48 16.70 -17.55
N PRO A 141 -25.35 16.43 -18.55
CA PRO A 141 -26.57 17.25 -18.63
C PRO A 141 -27.86 16.55 -19.15
N GLU A 142 -28.98 16.90 -18.51
CA GLU A 142 -30.34 17.15 -19.03
C GLU A 142 -30.91 16.28 -20.18
N ARG A 143 -32.09 15.67 -19.94
CA ARG A 143 -33.35 16.02 -20.66
C ARG A 143 -34.62 15.30 -20.15
N HIS A 144 -35.67 16.12 -20.09
CA HIS A 144 -37.08 15.92 -19.74
C HIS A 144 -37.86 14.77 -20.42
N VAL A 145 -38.68 14.11 -19.57
CA VAL A 145 -40.14 13.74 -19.64
C VAL A 145 -40.70 12.96 -20.85
N PRO A 146 -41.49 11.89 -20.59
CA PRO A 146 -42.93 11.99 -20.85
C PRO A 146 -43.77 11.43 -19.67
N MET A 147 -44.73 12.21 -19.19
CA MET A 147 -45.80 11.71 -18.32
C MET A 147 -47.13 12.22 -18.86
N GLU A 148 -47.68 11.50 -19.82
CA GLU A 148 -49.11 11.49 -20.10
C GLU A 148 -49.65 10.11 -19.75
N ARG A 149 -50.40 10.02 -18.64
CA ARG A 149 -51.52 9.09 -18.54
C ARG A 149 -52.70 9.83 -17.92
N LYS A 150 -53.73 9.95 -18.75
CA LYS A 150 -55.12 10.29 -18.45
C LYS A 150 -55.63 9.47 -17.27
N GLU A 151 -56.22 10.12 -16.28
CA GLU A 151 -57.37 9.59 -15.56
C GLU A 151 -58.34 10.74 -15.24
N GLN A 152 -59.61 10.48 -15.63
CA GLN A 152 -60.86 11.20 -15.36
C GLN A 152 -61.20 12.42 -16.23
#